data_AF-A0A176S6J1-F1
#
_entry.id   AF-A0A176S6J1-F1
#
_cell.length_a   1.000
_cell.length_b   1.000
_cell.length_c   1.000
_cell.angle_alpha   90.00
_cell.angle_beta   90.00
_cell.angle_gamma   90.00
#
_symmetry.space_group_name_H-M   'P 1'
#
loop_
_entity.id
_entity.type
_entity.pdbx_description
1 polymer ?
#
loop_
_entity_poly.entity_id
_entity_poly.type
_entity_poly.pdbx_seq_one_letter_code
_entity_poly.pdbx_strand_id
1 'polypeptide(L)'
;MDFLLNELSLHSQYHSERDFFESLKVIMVCEKAIKEAGYHLYCSRELISREIMKNVEFRQAIKNTGDRNFLQFIVNWLSKNRPFWEEKRQHSEDDYFEYKTEVVTNQTLAEAAWRIANKHECHTVSFEPSDFNCSPLEVVWHQSDGKAILVPNFWQLLILTKFLKESVKPAKSWNDLINQCIKRYTNLTFADNLLDNLEPEPFSRTIAERIQLLLSYVNELNGCFDENGQLNKRGKEIIKNYFQGNKALFTDESDTNKRHFKEALTFRKPHTNEKIFCPYHGKIKAGRQYRIHFNWPKEKPTEPLYIVYIGPKITKH
;
A
#
# COMPACT_ATOMS: atom_id res chain seq x y z
N MET A 1 -3.81 4.59 -1.17
CA MET A 1 -4.52 4.05 -2.33
C MET A 1 -3.50 3.75 -3.41
N ASP A 2 -3.53 2.53 -3.95
CA ASP A 2 -2.69 2.11 -5.07
C ASP A 2 -3.55 1.69 -6.26
N PHE A 3 -3.05 1.89 -7.47
CA PHE A 3 -3.64 1.36 -8.70
C PHE A 3 -2.73 0.33 -9.30
N LEU A 4 -3.28 -0.80 -9.75
CA LEU A 4 -2.55 -1.83 -10.45
C LEU A 4 -3.13 -2.06 -11.85
N LEU A 5 -2.29 -2.16 -12.87
CA LEU A 5 -2.70 -2.49 -14.23
C LEU A 5 -2.92 -4.00 -14.31
N ASN A 6 -4.15 -4.40 -14.54
CA ASN A 6 -4.55 -5.79 -14.68
C ASN A 6 -4.02 -6.36 -16.01
N GLU A 7 -2.84 -7.00 -15.99
CA GLU A 7 -2.26 -7.63 -17.18
C GLU A 7 -3.12 -8.76 -17.75
N LEU A 8 -3.98 -9.40 -16.95
CA LEU A 8 -4.92 -10.43 -17.42
C LEU A 8 -5.98 -9.88 -18.37
N SER A 9 -6.17 -8.56 -18.39
CA SER A 9 -7.03 -7.93 -19.38
C SER A 9 -6.45 -7.94 -20.80
N LEU A 10 -5.18 -8.35 -20.99
CA LEU A 10 -4.58 -8.70 -22.29
C LEU A 10 -4.63 -10.22 -22.50
N HIS A 11 -5.40 -10.67 -23.48
CA HIS A 11 -5.70 -12.08 -23.73
C HIS A 11 -5.89 -12.37 -25.23
N SER A 12 -5.04 -11.80 -26.08
CA SER A 12 -5.09 -11.99 -27.53
C SER A 12 -6.37 -11.46 -28.20
N GLN A 13 -6.95 -10.40 -27.66
CA GLN A 13 -8.25 -9.87 -28.09
C GLN A 13 -8.22 -8.96 -29.32
N TYR A 14 -7.07 -8.39 -29.70
CA TYR A 14 -7.04 -7.35 -30.73
C TYR A 14 -6.98 -7.97 -32.13
N HIS A 15 -7.61 -7.30 -33.09
CA HIS A 15 -7.55 -7.70 -34.49
C HIS A 15 -6.37 -7.08 -35.23
N SER A 16 -5.86 -5.95 -34.73
CA SER A 16 -4.70 -5.27 -35.27
C SER A 16 -3.87 -4.59 -34.18
N GLU A 17 -2.59 -4.33 -34.48
CA GLU A 17 -1.72 -3.55 -33.59
C GLU A 17 -2.26 -2.13 -33.37
N ARG A 18 -2.98 -1.57 -34.36
CA ARG A 18 -3.63 -0.27 -34.26
C ARG A 18 -4.67 -0.25 -33.14
N ASP A 19 -5.51 -1.27 -33.06
CA ASP A 19 -6.55 -1.37 -32.02
C ASP A 19 -5.92 -1.46 -30.63
N PHE A 20 -4.84 -2.23 -30.52
CA PHE A 20 -4.03 -2.30 -29.31
C PHE A 20 -3.43 -0.93 -28.94
N PHE A 21 -2.88 -0.17 -29.89
CA PHE A 21 -2.31 1.14 -29.59
C PHE A 21 -3.36 2.16 -29.14
N GLU A 22 -4.57 2.13 -29.70
CA GLU A 22 -5.66 2.98 -29.20
C GLU A 22 -6.04 2.61 -27.76
N SER A 23 -6.13 1.31 -27.44
CA SER A 23 -6.37 0.85 -26.07
C SER A 23 -5.24 1.25 -25.11
N LEU A 24 -3.99 1.10 -25.53
CA LEU A 24 -2.81 1.48 -24.75
C LEU A 24 -2.75 2.99 -24.50
N LYS A 25 -3.17 3.83 -25.46
CA LYS A 25 -3.31 5.28 -25.24
C LYS A 25 -4.29 5.59 -24.11
N VAL A 26 -5.40 4.86 -24.00
CA VAL A 26 -6.34 5.02 -22.88
C VAL A 26 -5.65 4.71 -21.56
N ILE A 27 -4.92 3.59 -21.46
CA ILE A 27 -4.13 3.24 -20.26
C ILE A 27 -3.13 4.35 -19.91
N MET A 28 -2.44 4.91 -20.91
CA MET A 28 -1.48 5.99 -20.70
C MET A 28 -2.13 7.27 -20.17
N VAL A 29 -3.31 7.64 -20.67
CA VAL A 29 -4.01 8.83 -20.14
C VAL A 29 -4.57 8.56 -18.74
N CYS A 30 -5.02 7.34 -18.45
CA CYS A 30 -5.37 6.91 -17.09
C CYS A 30 -4.18 6.99 -16.12
N GLU A 31 -3.00 6.51 -16.51
CA GLU A 31 -1.76 6.62 -15.71
C GLU A 31 -1.44 8.08 -15.39
N LYS A 32 -1.52 8.95 -16.40
CA LYS A 32 -1.28 10.39 -16.22
C LYS A 32 -2.26 11.00 -15.22
N ALA A 33 -3.56 10.70 -15.33
CA ALA A 33 -4.58 11.21 -14.42
C ALA A 33 -4.36 10.71 -12.98
N ILE A 34 -4.02 9.43 -12.81
CA ILE A 34 -3.67 8.82 -11.52
C ILE A 34 -2.49 9.56 -10.89
N LYS A 35 -1.44 9.82 -11.68
CA LYS A 35 -0.24 10.54 -11.26
C LYS A 35 -0.50 11.99 -10.89
N GLU A 36 -1.34 12.70 -11.65
CA GLU A 36 -1.75 14.08 -11.35
C GLU A 36 -2.57 14.19 -10.06
N ALA A 37 -3.40 13.19 -9.78
CA ALA A 37 -4.08 13.03 -8.48
C ALA A 37 -3.12 12.64 -7.35
N GLY A 38 -1.88 12.34 -7.71
CA GLY A 38 -0.79 11.98 -6.82
C GLY A 38 -0.49 10.49 -6.83
N TYR A 39 -1.36 9.58 -7.21
CA TYR A 39 -1.10 8.14 -7.01
C TYR A 39 -0.16 7.53 -8.06
N HIS A 40 0.04 6.22 -7.98
CA HIS A 40 0.85 5.46 -8.92
C HIS A 40 0.03 4.31 -9.51
N LEU A 41 0.21 4.08 -10.82
CA LEU A 41 -0.24 2.88 -11.51
C LEU A 41 0.95 1.92 -11.61
N TYR A 42 0.89 0.82 -10.88
CA TYR A 42 1.86 -0.26 -10.96
C TYR A 42 1.43 -1.28 -12.02
N CYS A 43 2.36 -2.05 -12.59
CA CYS A 43 2.10 -3.11 -13.55
C CYS A 43 2.95 -4.35 -13.23
N SER A 44 2.60 -5.50 -13.81
CA SER A 44 3.45 -6.69 -13.72
C SER A 44 4.65 -6.62 -14.67
N ARG A 45 5.76 -7.25 -14.28
CA ARG A 45 6.91 -7.49 -15.17
C ARG A 45 6.54 -8.37 -16.37
N GLU A 46 5.53 -9.22 -16.22
CA GLU A 46 5.05 -10.13 -17.27
C GLU A 46 4.21 -9.41 -18.33
N LEU A 47 3.82 -8.15 -18.11
CA LEU A 47 3.00 -7.38 -19.05
C LEU A 47 3.58 -7.38 -20.48
N ILE A 48 4.90 -7.24 -20.59
CA ILE A 48 5.59 -7.13 -21.89
C ILE A 48 5.61 -8.45 -22.68
N SER A 49 5.40 -9.58 -22.04
CA SER A 49 5.31 -10.91 -22.65
C SER A 49 3.87 -11.38 -22.85
N ARG A 50 2.87 -10.57 -22.47
CA ARG A 50 1.46 -10.90 -22.73
C ARG A 50 1.18 -10.84 -24.23
N GLU A 51 0.45 -11.83 -24.71
CA GLU A 51 -0.08 -11.81 -26.07
C GLU A 51 -1.22 -10.79 -26.17
N ILE A 52 -1.09 -9.87 -27.12
CA ILE A 52 -2.12 -8.88 -27.44
C ILE A 52 -3.00 -9.36 -28.61
N MET A 53 -2.43 -10.20 -29.46
CA MET A 53 -3.09 -10.88 -30.57
C MET A 53 -2.46 -12.26 -30.69
N LYS A 54 -3.12 -13.16 -31.42
CA LYS A 54 -2.58 -14.50 -31.69
C LYS A 54 -1.14 -14.42 -32.21
N ASN A 55 -0.20 -14.99 -31.45
CA ASN A 55 1.24 -15.02 -31.73
C ASN A 55 1.93 -13.63 -31.81
N VAL A 56 1.32 -12.58 -31.26
CA VAL A 56 1.94 -11.25 -31.16
C VAL A 56 1.92 -10.78 -29.72
N GLU A 57 3.12 -10.73 -29.13
CA GLU A 57 3.32 -10.19 -27.78
C GLU A 57 3.32 -8.66 -27.77
N PHE A 58 2.99 -8.08 -26.62
CA PHE A 58 3.06 -6.63 -26.34
C PHE A 58 4.41 -6.05 -26.80
N ARG A 59 5.53 -6.66 -26.39
CA ARG A 59 6.88 -6.17 -26.75
C ARG A 59 7.09 -6.15 -28.26
N GLN A 60 6.58 -7.13 -28.98
CA GLN A 60 6.72 -7.22 -30.42
C GLN A 60 5.91 -6.12 -31.11
N ALA A 61 4.66 -5.94 -30.71
CA ALA A 61 3.79 -4.89 -31.24
C ALA A 61 4.39 -3.49 -31.03
N ILE A 62 4.93 -3.22 -29.84
CA ILE A 62 5.60 -1.95 -29.55
C ILE A 62 6.79 -1.70 -30.49
N LYS A 63 7.61 -2.73 -30.77
CA LYS A 63 8.73 -2.61 -31.72
C LYS A 63 8.25 -2.35 -33.15
N ASN A 64 7.14 -2.95 -33.54
CA ASN A 64 6.59 -2.85 -34.90
C ASN A 64 6.03 -1.45 -35.22
N THR A 65 5.72 -0.63 -34.21
CA THR A 65 5.24 0.75 -34.41
C THR A 65 6.16 1.61 -35.29
N GLY A 66 7.48 1.42 -35.19
CA GLY A 66 8.48 2.31 -35.79
C GLY A 66 8.52 3.73 -35.19
N ASP A 67 7.61 4.08 -34.28
CA ASP A 67 7.54 5.40 -33.64
C ASP A 67 8.52 5.46 -32.46
N ARG A 68 9.65 6.13 -32.69
CA ARG A 68 10.70 6.31 -31.69
C ARG A 68 10.23 7.06 -30.44
N ASN A 69 9.31 8.01 -30.58
CA ASN A 69 8.79 8.78 -29.44
C ASN A 69 7.89 7.91 -28.57
N PHE A 70 7.02 7.14 -29.21
CA PHE A 70 6.15 6.18 -28.53
C PHE A 70 6.95 5.07 -27.84
N LEU A 71 7.94 4.50 -28.53
CA LEU A 71 8.89 3.54 -27.97
C LEU A 71 9.60 4.11 -26.74
N GLN A 72 10.15 5.33 -26.85
CA GLN A 72 10.86 5.96 -25.73
C GLN A 72 9.92 6.22 -24.54
N PHE A 73 8.66 6.58 -24.80
CA PHE A 73 7.65 6.75 -23.76
C PHE A 73 7.37 5.44 -23.01
N ILE A 74 7.09 4.36 -23.74
CA ILE A 74 6.81 3.04 -23.15
C ILE A 74 8.02 2.50 -22.40
N VAL A 75 9.23 2.64 -22.97
CA VAL A 75 10.46 2.30 -22.27
C VAL A 75 10.61 3.13 -21.00
N ASN A 76 10.39 4.45 -21.03
CA ASN A 76 10.47 5.28 -19.83
C ASN A 76 9.47 4.86 -18.75
N TRP A 77 8.23 4.54 -19.15
CA TRP A 77 7.19 4.03 -18.26
C TRP A 77 7.62 2.72 -17.58
N LEU A 78 8.16 1.77 -18.35
CA LEU A 78 8.54 0.43 -17.87
C LEU A 78 9.94 0.33 -17.24
N SER A 79 10.85 1.31 -17.45
CA SER A 79 12.25 1.22 -17.03
C SER A 79 12.66 2.16 -15.88
N LYS A 80 12.32 3.46 -15.94
CA LYS A 80 12.99 4.47 -15.09
C LYS A 80 12.34 4.67 -13.72
N ASN A 81 11.06 4.37 -13.56
CA ASN A 81 10.33 4.57 -12.30
C ASN A 81 9.89 3.28 -11.60
N ARG A 82 10.30 2.11 -12.13
CA ARG A 82 9.97 0.77 -11.62
C ARG A 82 8.53 0.67 -11.07
N PRO A 83 7.51 0.77 -11.93
CA PRO A 83 6.13 0.59 -11.52
C PRO A 83 5.81 -0.89 -11.22
N PHE A 84 6.77 -1.73 -10.84
CA PHE A 84 6.52 -3.16 -10.68
C PHE A 84 5.99 -3.46 -9.28
N TRP A 85 4.75 -3.97 -9.21
CA TRP A 85 4.12 -4.26 -7.93
C TRP A 85 4.85 -5.39 -7.19
N GLU A 86 5.56 -6.26 -7.90
CA GLU A 86 6.29 -7.39 -7.35
C GLU A 86 7.39 -6.95 -6.37
N GLU A 87 7.98 -5.75 -6.56
CA GLU A 87 8.94 -5.18 -5.61
C GLU A 87 8.30 -4.78 -4.28
N LYS A 88 6.98 -4.57 -4.28
CA LYS A 88 6.16 -4.20 -3.12
C LYS A 88 5.19 -5.32 -2.72
N ARG A 89 5.34 -6.52 -3.27
CA ARG A 89 4.46 -7.67 -3.03
C ARG A 89 4.25 -7.90 -1.54
N GLN A 90 2.99 -8.13 -1.16
CA GLN A 90 2.62 -8.38 0.24
C GLN A 90 2.02 -9.78 0.48
N HIS A 91 1.41 -10.38 -0.54
CA HIS A 91 0.85 -11.74 -0.46
C HIS A 91 1.91 -12.83 -0.64
N SER A 92 1.64 -14.04 -0.10
CA SER A 92 2.54 -15.19 -0.23
C SER A 92 2.46 -15.81 -1.63
N GLU A 93 3.51 -16.53 -2.04
CA GLU A 93 3.49 -17.36 -3.25
C GLU A 93 2.61 -18.60 -3.09
N ASP A 94 2.38 -19.02 -1.85
CA ASP A 94 1.54 -20.18 -1.50
C ASP A 94 0.04 -19.85 -1.42
N ASP A 95 -0.34 -18.57 -1.59
CA ASP A 95 -1.73 -18.16 -1.60
C ASP A 95 -2.42 -18.64 -2.89
N TYR A 96 -3.73 -18.92 -2.84
CA TYR A 96 -4.52 -19.41 -3.96
C TYR A 96 -5.70 -18.46 -4.20
N PHE A 97 -5.62 -17.74 -5.32
CA PHE A 97 -6.61 -16.78 -5.76
C PHE A 97 -7.25 -17.21 -7.07
N GLU A 98 -8.55 -17.00 -7.16
CA GLU A 98 -9.37 -17.37 -8.30
C GLU A 98 -10.30 -16.23 -8.70
N TYR A 99 -10.43 -15.98 -10.01
CA TYR A 99 -11.43 -15.07 -10.57
C TYR A 99 -12.27 -15.87 -11.58
N LYS A 100 -13.59 -15.93 -11.33
CA LYS A 100 -14.52 -16.84 -12.01
C LYS A 100 -14.08 -18.30 -11.86
N THR A 101 -13.26 -18.80 -12.78
CA THR A 101 -12.73 -20.17 -12.85
C THR A 101 -11.24 -20.19 -13.17
N GLU A 102 -10.61 -19.02 -13.29
CA GLU A 102 -9.21 -18.89 -13.65
C GLU A 102 -8.38 -18.62 -12.40
N VAL A 103 -7.25 -19.33 -12.30
CA VAL A 103 -6.28 -19.10 -11.24
C VAL A 103 -5.54 -17.80 -11.53
N VAL A 104 -5.68 -16.83 -10.64
CA VAL A 104 -5.05 -15.50 -10.74
C VAL A 104 -3.93 -15.29 -9.71
N THR A 105 -3.52 -16.37 -9.05
CA THR A 105 -2.37 -16.40 -8.13
C THR A 105 -1.12 -15.84 -8.79
N ASN A 106 -0.31 -15.07 -8.04
CA ASN A 106 0.89 -14.39 -8.52
C ASN A 106 0.65 -13.32 -9.60
N GLN A 107 -0.59 -12.91 -9.85
CA GLN A 107 -0.94 -11.87 -10.82
C GLN A 107 -1.41 -10.60 -10.10
N THR A 108 -1.53 -9.51 -10.85
CA THR A 108 -1.94 -8.20 -10.31
C THR A 108 -3.28 -8.28 -9.57
N LEU A 109 -4.22 -9.07 -10.10
CA LEU A 109 -5.56 -9.18 -9.52
C LEU A 109 -5.54 -9.84 -8.12
N ALA A 110 -4.67 -10.84 -7.91
CA ALA A 110 -4.45 -11.44 -6.60
C ALA A 110 -3.84 -10.44 -5.60
N GLU A 111 -2.84 -9.66 -6.01
CA GLU A 111 -2.24 -8.63 -5.15
C GLU A 111 -3.26 -7.54 -4.77
N ALA A 112 -4.11 -7.10 -5.71
CA ALA A 112 -5.20 -6.17 -5.43
C ALA A 112 -6.19 -6.74 -4.40
N ALA A 113 -6.63 -7.99 -4.60
CA ALA A 113 -7.54 -8.68 -3.70
C ALA A 113 -6.94 -8.84 -2.30
N TRP A 114 -5.68 -9.29 -2.20
CA TRP A 114 -4.99 -9.43 -0.93
C TRP A 114 -4.89 -8.09 -0.18
N ARG A 115 -4.56 -7.00 -0.90
CA ARG A 115 -4.51 -5.65 -0.32
C ARG A 115 -5.86 -5.25 0.27
N ILE A 116 -6.95 -5.43 -0.48
CA ILE A 116 -8.31 -5.10 -0.04
C ILE A 116 -8.73 -5.96 1.16
N ALA A 117 -8.47 -7.27 1.12
CA ALA A 117 -8.74 -8.18 2.24
C ALA A 117 -8.03 -7.74 3.53
N ASN A 118 -6.84 -7.16 3.40
CA ASN A 118 -6.05 -6.59 4.49
C ASN A 118 -6.29 -5.09 4.70
N LYS A 119 -7.45 -4.57 4.27
CA LYS A 119 -7.90 -3.18 4.49
C LYS A 119 -7.00 -2.11 3.88
N HIS A 120 -6.21 -2.47 2.88
CA HIS A 120 -5.49 -1.53 2.04
C HIS A 120 -6.32 -1.21 0.80
N GLU A 121 -6.57 0.08 0.60
CA GLU A 121 -7.30 0.55 -0.56
C GLU A 121 -6.49 0.35 -1.85
N CYS A 122 -7.02 -0.49 -2.74
CA CYS A 122 -6.41 -0.82 -4.01
C CYS A 122 -7.49 -0.92 -5.09
N HIS A 123 -7.12 -0.52 -6.31
CA HIS A 123 -7.98 -0.52 -7.49
C HIS A 123 -7.21 -1.07 -8.68
N THR A 124 -7.91 -1.60 -9.67
CA THR A 124 -7.29 -2.05 -10.91
C THR A 124 -7.66 -1.16 -12.10
N VAL A 125 -6.78 -1.15 -13.10
CA VAL A 125 -7.04 -0.56 -14.41
C VAL A 125 -6.92 -1.68 -15.45
N SER A 126 -7.87 -1.79 -16.37
CA SER A 126 -7.90 -2.85 -17.40
C SER A 126 -7.90 -2.27 -18.81
N PHE A 127 -7.31 -3.00 -19.76
CA PHE A 127 -7.41 -2.73 -21.19
C PHE A 127 -8.83 -2.97 -21.71
N GLU A 128 -9.20 -2.31 -22.81
CA GLU A 128 -10.47 -2.49 -23.52
C GLU A 128 -10.21 -2.79 -25.01
N PRO A 129 -10.87 -3.79 -25.62
CA PRO A 129 -11.89 -4.68 -25.05
C PRO A 129 -11.29 -5.80 -24.19
N SER A 130 -12.06 -6.28 -23.20
CA SER A 130 -11.66 -7.35 -22.30
C SER A 130 -12.84 -7.86 -21.46
N ASP A 131 -12.85 -9.15 -21.12
CA ASP A 131 -13.78 -9.75 -20.16
C ASP A 131 -13.63 -9.21 -18.72
N PHE A 132 -12.60 -8.39 -18.51
CA PHE A 132 -12.36 -7.65 -17.27
C PHE A 132 -12.95 -6.23 -17.31
N ASN A 133 -13.62 -5.78 -18.38
CA ASN A 133 -14.29 -4.47 -18.43
C ASN A 133 -15.62 -4.44 -17.65
N CYS A 134 -15.57 -4.87 -16.39
CA CYS A 134 -16.63 -4.76 -15.40
C CYS A 134 -16.04 -4.35 -14.05
N SER A 135 -16.89 -3.87 -13.14
CA SER A 135 -16.50 -3.46 -11.78
C SER A 135 -17.69 -3.67 -10.83
N PRO A 136 -17.48 -4.26 -9.64
CA PRO A 136 -16.23 -4.83 -9.16
C PRO A 136 -15.86 -6.16 -9.85
N LEU A 137 -14.58 -6.54 -9.78
CA LEU A 137 -14.09 -7.87 -10.10
C LEU A 137 -14.14 -8.73 -8.82
N GLU A 138 -14.81 -9.88 -8.86
CA GLU A 138 -15.02 -10.76 -7.70
C GLU A 138 -13.92 -11.82 -7.60
N VAL A 139 -12.95 -11.62 -6.71
CA VAL A 139 -11.80 -12.51 -6.54
C VAL A 139 -11.96 -13.33 -5.27
N VAL A 140 -11.89 -14.66 -5.37
CA VAL A 140 -11.95 -15.56 -4.23
C VAL A 140 -10.53 -15.87 -3.76
N TRP A 141 -10.27 -15.68 -2.46
CA TRP A 141 -9.04 -16.11 -1.79
C TRP A 141 -9.35 -17.32 -0.94
N HIS A 142 -8.85 -18.49 -1.34
CA HIS A 142 -9.27 -19.76 -0.72
C HIS A 142 -8.66 -20.00 0.66
N GLN A 143 -7.59 -19.30 1.02
CA GLN A 143 -7.04 -19.28 2.38
C GLN A 143 -7.78 -18.30 3.31
N SER A 144 -8.79 -17.56 2.81
CA SER A 144 -9.64 -16.68 3.60
C SER A 144 -10.94 -17.40 4.05
N ASP A 145 -11.97 -16.65 4.42
CA ASP A 145 -13.30 -17.20 4.69
C ASP A 145 -14.07 -17.65 3.43
N GLY A 146 -13.39 -17.68 2.28
CA GLY A 146 -13.94 -18.10 0.98
C GLY A 146 -14.88 -17.07 0.35
N LYS A 147 -15.06 -15.89 0.97
CA LYS A 147 -15.89 -14.83 0.38
C LYS A 147 -15.15 -14.13 -0.75
N ALA A 148 -15.91 -13.72 -1.75
CA ALA A 148 -15.40 -12.90 -2.83
C ALA A 148 -14.94 -11.53 -2.29
N ILE A 149 -13.72 -11.17 -2.64
CA ILE A 149 -13.14 -9.86 -2.45
C ILE A 149 -13.50 -9.02 -3.67
N LEU A 150 -14.20 -7.91 -3.45
CA LEU A 150 -14.65 -7.02 -4.50
C LEU A 150 -13.53 -6.03 -4.86
N VAL A 151 -12.87 -6.26 -6.00
CA VAL A 151 -11.79 -5.40 -6.50
C VAL A 151 -12.38 -4.35 -7.45
N PRO A 152 -12.38 -3.05 -7.11
CA PRO A 152 -12.85 -2.02 -8.03
C PRO A 152 -11.92 -1.92 -9.23
N ASN A 153 -12.49 -1.80 -10.43
CA ASN A 153 -11.75 -1.78 -11.68
C ASN A 153 -12.19 -0.62 -12.59
N PHE A 154 -11.23 -0.04 -13.32
CA PHE A 154 -11.44 1.06 -14.24
C PHE A 154 -10.89 0.73 -15.64
N TRP A 155 -11.61 1.08 -16.69
CA TRP A 155 -11.12 1.01 -18.08
C TRP A 155 -11.42 2.28 -18.87
N GLN A 156 -12.19 3.21 -18.28
CA GLN A 156 -12.57 4.47 -18.90
C GLN A 156 -12.05 5.67 -18.10
N LEU A 157 -11.42 6.61 -18.80
CA LEU A 157 -10.84 7.81 -18.20
C LEU A 157 -11.87 8.67 -17.46
N LEU A 158 -13.08 8.82 -18.01
CA LEU A 158 -14.12 9.67 -17.42
C LEU A 158 -14.53 9.18 -16.02
N ILE A 159 -14.74 7.87 -15.87
CA ILE A 159 -15.12 7.26 -14.59
C ILE A 159 -13.96 7.35 -13.59
N LEU A 160 -12.75 7.03 -14.04
CA LEU A 160 -11.54 7.12 -13.22
C LEU A 160 -11.31 8.54 -12.69
N THR A 161 -11.40 9.55 -13.56
CA THR A 161 -11.17 10.95 -13.18
C THR A 161 -12.23 11.48 -12.21
N LYS A 162 -13.49 11.04 -12.34
CA LYS A 162 -14.54 11.34 -11.36
C LYS A 162 -14.17 10.74 -9.99
N PHE A 163 -13.81 9.46 -9.95
CA PHE A 163 -13.39 8.78 -8.73
C PHE A 163 -12.18 9.48 -8.07
N LEU A 164 -11.15 9.83 -8.85
CA LEU A 164 -9.95 10.50 -8.34
C LEU A 164 -10.24 11.89 -7.73
N LYS A 165 -11.25 12.61 -8.24
CA LYS A 165 -11.67 13.91 -7.67
C LYS A 165 -12.34 13.77 -6.30
N GLU A 166 -13.07 12.67 -6.10
CA GLU A 166 -13.79 12.36 -4.86
C GLU A 166 -12.88 11.65 -3.84
N SER A 167 -11.71 11.16 -4.27
CA SER A 167 -10.75 10.43 -3.43
C SER A 167 -9.93 11.33 -2.50
N VAL A 168 -9.56 10.80 -1.32
CA VAL A 168 -8.71 11.50 -0.35
C VAL A 168 -7.28 11.63 -0.88
N LYS A 169 -6.88 12.85 -1.25
CA LYS A 169 -5.56 13.10 -1.85
C LYS A 169 -4.40 12.70 -0.93
N PRO A 170 -3.28 12.19 -1.48
CA PRO A 170 -2.09 11.89 -0.72
C PRO A 170 -1.55 13.13 0.00
N ALA A 171 -0.96 12.91 1.17
CA ALA A 171 -0.29 13.97 1.91
C ALA A 171 0.82 14.64 1.07
N LYS A 172 0.87 15.97 1.08
CA LYS A 172 1.90 16.76 0.38
C LYS A 172 2.99 17.31 1.29
N SER A 173 2.81 17.21 2.61
CA SER A 173 3.75 17.64 3.63
C SER A 173 3.59 16.79 4.90
N TRP A 174 4.52 16.92 5.85
CA TRP A 174 4.40 16.24 7.15
C TRP A 174 3.18 16.72 7.94
N ASN A 175 2.90 18.02 7.93
CA ASN A 175 1.70 18.57 8.57
C ASN A 175 0.41 18.00 7.96
N ASP A 176 0.31 17.94 6.64
CA ASP A 176 -0.83 17.33 5.94
C ASP A 176 -0.97 15.84 6.31
N LEU A 177 0.15 15.09 6.33
CA LEU A 177 0.18 13.69 6.75
C LEU A 177 -0.37 13.50 8.17
N ILE A 178 0.12 14.26 9.15
CA ILE A 178 -0.30 14.11 10.55
C ILE A 178 -1.79 14.46 10.70
N ASN A 179 -2.24 15.54 10.07
CA ASN A 179 -3.66 15.92 10.08
C ASN A 179 -4.56 14.85 9.46
N GLN A 180 -4.13 14.22 8.36
CA GLN A 180 -4.84 13.09 7.77
C GLN A 180 -4.86 11.88 8.71
N CYS A 181 -3.74 11.55 9.37
CA CYS A 181 -3.63 10.42 10.29
C CYS A 181 -4.53 10.61 11.52
N ILE A 182 -4.55 11.79 12.13
CA ILE A 182 -5.39 12.11 13.29
C ILE A 182 -6.88 11.92 12.94
N LYS A 183 -7.31 12.37 11.76
CA LYS A 183 -8.70 12.21 11.31
C LYS A 183 -9.05 10.76 10.98
N ARG A 184 -8.10 10.00 10.42
CA ARG A 184 -8.33 8.64 9.89
C ARG A 184 -8.25 7.56 10.96
N TYR A 185 -7.35 7.68 11.92
CA TYR A 185 -7.03 6.62 12.89
C TYR A 185 -7.61 6.94 14.26
N THR A 186 -8.94 6.82 14.38
CA THR A 186 -9.71 7.23 15.56
C THR A 186 -9.51 6.34 16.78
N ASN A 187 -8.91 5.16 16.65
CA ASN A 187 -8.55 4.32 17.78
C ASN A 187 -7.17 4.68 18.36
N LEU A 188 -6.49 5.69 17.81
CA LEU A 188 -5.17 6.13 18.25
C LEU A 188 -5.25 7.51 18.87
N THR A 189 -4.40 7.76 19.87
CA THR A 189 -4.22 9.08 20.45
C THR A 189 -2.84 9.60 20.09
N PHE A 190 -2.77 10.74 19.41
CA PHE A 190 -1.52 11.30 18.89
C PHE A 190 -0.96 12.35 19.86
N ALA A 191 0.36 12.37 20.07
CA ALA A 191 1.00 13.44 20.81
C ALA A 191 0.92 14.77 20.03
N ASP A 192 0.78 15.88 20.77
CA ASP A 192 0.61 17.21 20.17
C ASP A 192 1.87 17.69 19.42
N ASN A 193 3.03 17.13 19.75
CA ASN A 193 4.34 17.57 19.28
C ASN A 193 4.99 16.59 18.28
N LEU A 194 4.19 15.78 17.58
CA LEU A 194 4.72 14.83 16.60
C LEU A 194 5.48 15.51 15.45
N LEU A 195 5.07 16.73 15.08
CA LEU A 195 5.67 17.48 13.98
C LEU A 195 7.09 17.97 14.28
N ASP A 196 7.44 18.21 15.55
CA ASP A 196 8.78 18.69 15.96
C ASP A 196 9.92 17.81 15.41
N ASN A 197 9.65 16.51 15.25
CA ASN A 197 10.63 15.52 14.77
C ASN A 197 10.63 15.33 13.26
N LEU A 198 9.58 15.81 12.57
CA LEU A 198 9.38 15.64 11.13
C LEU A 198 9.65 16.92 10.34
N GLU A 199 9.31 18.10 10.87
CA GLU A 199 9.51 19.38 10.19
C GLU A 199 10.96 19.64 9.74
N PRO A 200 12.00 19.28 10.52
CA PRO A 200 13.39 19.45 10.09
C PRO A 200 13.78 18.54 8.90
N GLU A 201 12.97 17.52 8.60
CA GLU A 201 13.29 16.52 7.59
C GLU A 201 12.59 16.81 6.26
N PRO A 202 13.25 16.58 5.11
CA PRO A 202 12.60 16.75 3.82
C PRO A 202 11.41 15.79 3.70
N PHE A 203 10.27 16.29 3.21
CA PHE A 203 9.09 15.46 3.02
C PHE A 203 9.39 14.32 2.06
N SER A 204 9.15 13.10 2.54
CA SER A 204 9.29 11.89 1.74
C SER A 204 7.96 11.17 1.69
N ARG A 205 7.37 11.15 0.50
CA ARG A 205 6.12 10.46 0.25
C ARG A 205 6.20 8.98 0.57
N THR A 206 7.29 8.31 0.21
CA THR A 206 7.48 6.89 0.53
C THR A 206 7.48 6.64 2.03
N ILE A 207 8.09 7.53 2.81
CA ILE A 207 8.06 7.45 4.28
C ILE A 207 6.63 7.75 4.79
N ALA A 208 5.94 8.75 4.24
CA ALA A 208 4.56 9.07 4.59
C ALA A 208 3.60 7.89 4.37
N GLU A 209 3.67 7.23 3.20
CA GLU A 209 2.89 6.03 2.88
C GLU A 209 3.19 4.89 3.86
N ARG A 210 4.46 4.70 4.24
CA ARG A 210 4.85 3.70 5.26
C ARG A 210 4.37 4.06 6.66
N ILE A 211 4.32 5.35 7.01
CA ILE A 211 3.74 5.81 8.28
C ILE A 211 2.25 5.45 8.33
N GLN A 212 1.48 5.81 7.31
CA GLN A 212 0.05 5.48 7.23
C GLN A 212 -0.20 3.98 7.33
N LEU A 213 0.59 3.17 6.61
CA LEU A 213 0.50 1.71 6.66
C LEU A 213 0.74 1.14 8.07
N LEU A 214 1.80 1.59 8.76
CA LEU A 214 2.08 1.10 10.11
C LEU A 214 1.01 1.58 11.10
N LEU A 215 0.55 2.82 10.99
CA LEU A 215 -0.52 3.34 11.83
C LEU A 215 -1.84 2.62 11.61
N SER A 216 -2.16 2.16 10.39
CA SER A 216 -3.39 1.38 10.16
C SER A 216 -3.37 0.05 10.90
N TYR A 217 -2.24 -0.65 10.94
CA TYR A 217 -2.12 -1.89 11.72
C TYR A 217 -2.25 -1.65 13.22
N VAL A 218 -1.64 -0.59 13.74
CA VAL A 218 -1.72 -0.26 15.18
C VAL A 218 -3.12 0.22 15.56
N ASN A 219 -3.78 0.99 14.69
CA ASN A 219 -5.17 1.42 14.87
C ASN A 219 -6.14 0.24 14.89
N GLU A 220 -5.96 -0.73 13.98
CA GLU A 220 -6.76 -1.94 13.95
C GLU A 220 -6.52 -2.80 15.19
N LEU A 221 -5.25 -2.99 15.58
CA LEU A 221 -4.89 -3.72 16.79
C LEU A 221 -5.57 -3.15 18.03
N ASN A 222 -5.58 -1.82 18.18
CA ASN A 222 -6.21 -1.19 19.34
C ASN A 222 -7.74 -1.34 19.36
N GLY A 223 -8.37 -1.61 18.21
CA GLY A 223 -9.78 -1.96 18.11
C GLY A 223 -10.10 -3.44 18.32
N CYS A 224 -9.10 -4.30 18.54
CA CYS A 224 -9.29 -5.75 18.64
C CYS A 224 -9.38 -6.28 20.09
N PHE A 225 -9.44 -5.40 21.08
CA PHE A 225 -9.64 -5.79 22.48
C PHE A 225 -11.13 -6.03 22.76
N ASP A 226 -11.43 -7.14 23.42
CA ASP A 226 -12.78 -7.42 23.93
C ASP A 226 -13.02 -6.73 25.29
N GLU A 227 -14.22 -6.95 25.83
CA GLU A 227 -14.69 -6.40 27.11
C GLU A 227 -13.80 -6.80 28.29
N ASN A 228 -13.14 -7.95 28.19
CA ASN A 228 -12.23 -8.50 29.20
C ASN A 228 -10.77 -8.06 28.95
N GLY A 229 -10.56 -7.22 27.93
CA GLY A 229 -9.25 -6.72 27.55
C GLY A 229 -8.35 -7.75 26.89
N GLN A 230 -8.92 -8.83 26.36
CA GLN A 230 -8.20 -9.84 25.59
C GLN A 230 -8.26 -9.51 24.10
N LEU A 231 -7.20 -9.87 23.36
CA LEU A 231 -7.22 -9.75 21.91
C LEU A 231 -8.14 -10.82 21.30
N ASN A 232 -9.05 -10.38 20.44
CA ASN A 232 -9.83 -11.29 19.59
C ASN A 232 -8.92 -12.01 18.57
N LYS A 233 -9.51 -12.92 17.76
CA LYS A 233 -8.78 -13.69 16.74
C LYS A 233 -7.98 -12.78 15.80
N ARG A 234 -8.57 -11.67 15.34
CA ARG A 234 -7.93 -10.72 14.43
C ARG A 234 -6.74 -10.01 15.08
N GLY A 235 -6.89 -9.58 16.34
CA GLY A 235 -5.79 -8.99 17.11
C GLY A 235 -4.59 -9.93 17.24
N LYS A 236 -4.85 -11.22 17.49
CA LYS A 236 -3.79 -12.26 17.54
C LYS A 236 -3.10 -12.45 16.19
N GLU A 237 -3.85 -12.40 15.08
CA GLU A 237 -3.30 -12.46 13.72
C GLU A 237 -2.39 -11.25 13.42
N ILE A 238 -2.81 -10.04 13.79
CA ILE A 238 -2.01 -8.81 13.61
C ILE A 238 -0.67 -8.94 14.36
N ILE A 239 -0.69 -9.40 15.62
CA ILE A 239 0.53 -9.64 16.39
C ILE A 239 1.42 -10.68 15.71
N LYS A 240 0.86 -11.82 15.33
CA LYS A 240 1.62 -12.89 14.65
C LYS A 240 2.27 -12.39 13.36
N ASN A 241 1.54 -11.64 12.54
CA ASN A 241 1.98 -11.25 11.20
C ASN A 241 2.95 -10.06 11.21
N TYR A 242 2.79 -9.11 12.14
CA TYR A 242 3.52 -7.84 12.08
C TYR A 242 4.45 -7.59 13.27
N PHE A 243 4.29 -8.29 14.39
CA PHE A 243 5.09 -8.10 15.61
C PHE A 243 6.07 -9.25 15.88
N GLN A 244 5.91 -10.39 15.20
CA GLN A 244 6.72 -11.59 15.43
C GLN A 244 7.56 -11.98 14.20
N GLY A 245 8.68 -12.65 14.45
CA GLY A 245 9.58 -13.17 13.41
C GLY A 245 10.64 -12.18 12.90
N ASN A 246 11.58 -12.68 12.10
CA ASN A 246 12.77 -11.94 11.65
C ASN A 246 12.44 -10.72 10.77
N LYS A 247 11.26 -10.70 10.14
CA LYS A 247 10.77 -9.61 9.28
C LYS A 247 9.68 -8.76 9.95
N ALA A 248 9.49 -8.89 11.28
CA ALA A 248 8.50 -8.12 12.02
C ALA A 248 8.62 -6.62 11.71
N LEU A 249 7.48 -5.97 11.46
CA LEU A 249 7.39 -4.53 11.22
C LEU A 249 7.52 -3.75 12.52
N PHE A 250 7.04 -4.33 13.62
CA PHE A 250 7.08 -3.76 14.96
C PHE A 250 7.96 -4.59 15.88
N THR A 251 8.85 -3.93 16.61
CA THR A 251 9.77 -4.60 17.54
C THR A 251 10.01 -3.74 18.76
N ASP A 252 10.38 -4.39 19.85
CA ASP A 252 10.96 -3.71 21.01
C ASP A 252 12.42 -3.32 20.77
N GLU A 253 12.91 -2.32 21.50
CA GLU A 253 14.35 -2.02 21.54
C GLU A 253 15.11 -3.08 22.34
N SER A 254 16.40 -3.25 22.03
CA SER A 254 17.26 -4.16 22.80
C SER A 254 17.47 -3.65 24.23
N ASP A 255 17.75 -4.54 25.19
CA ASP A 255 17.96 -4.13 26.59
C ASP A 255 19.14 -3.17 26.78
N THR A 256 20.15 -3.26 25.90
CA THR A 256 21.25 -2.30 25.86
C THR A 256 20.76 -0.93 25.38
N ASN A 257 19.98 -0.87 24.30
CA ASN A 257 19.43 0.39 23.80
C ASN A 257 18.43 1.01 24.79
N LYS A 258 17.58 0.19 25.43
CA LYS A 258 16.64 0.66 26.47
C LYS A 258 17.37 1.34 27.64
N ARG A 259 18.53 0.82 28.05
CA ARG A 259 19.35 1.42 29.10
C ARG A 259 20.05 2.69 28.63
N HIS A 260 20.73 2.64 27.48
CA HIS A 260 21.51 3.78 26.96
C HIS A 260 20.64 4.96 26.52
N PHE A 261 19.47 4.70 25.94
CA PHE A 261 18.57 5.72 25.39
C PHE A 261 17.32 5.90 26.25
N LYS A 262 17.36 5.54 27.54
CA LYS A 262 16.17 5.55 28.43
C LYS A 262 15.44 6.89 28.40
N GLU A 263 16.18 7.98 28.54
CA GLU A 263 15.61 9.33 28.53
C GLU A 263 15.02 9.69 27.17
N ALA A 264 15.73 9.37 26.08
CA ALA A 264 15.28 9.66 24.72
C ALA A 264 14.09 8.80 24.26
N LEU A 265 13.88 7.63 24.90
CA LEU A 265 12.73 6.74 24.71
C LEU A 265 11.61 7.00 25.72
N THR A 266 11.74 8.04 26.54
CA THR A 266 10.71 8.49 27.47
C THR A 266 10.04 9.76 26.92
N PHE A 267 8.75 9.66 26.66
CA PHE A 267 7.95 10.70 26.02
C PHE A 267 6.91 11.27 26.99
N ARG A 268 6.27 12.37 26.61
CA ARG A 268 5.09 12.87 27.34
C ARG A 268 3.84 12.13 26.84
N LYS A 269 2.99 11.70 27.75
CA LYS A 269 1.65 11.18 27.40
C LYS A 269 0.84 12.34 26.77
N PRO A 270 0.12 12.11 25.66
CA PRO A 270 -0.74 13.12 25.06
C PRO A 270 -1.71 13.75 26.06
N HIS A 271 -1.91 15.07 25.95
CA HIS A 271 -2.83 15.86 26.78
C HIS A 271 -2.56 15.83 28.30
N THR A 272 -1.40 15.36 28.74
CA THR A 272 -0.98 15.37 30.14
C THR A 272 0.50 15.74 30.26
N ASN A 273 0.98 15.97 31.48
CA ASN A 273 2.41 16.16 31.77
C ASN A 273 3.11 14.87 32.22
N GLU A 274 2.40 13.74 32.25
CA GLU A 274 2.97 12.47 32.65
C GLU A 274 3.97 11.97 31.61
N LYS A 275 5.00 11.27 32.09
CA LYS A 275 5.98 10.63 31.22
C LYS A 275 5.63 9.15 31.00
N ILE A 276 5.96 8.65 29.82
CA ILE A 276 5.78 7.25 29.45
C ILE A 276 6.99 6.73 28.68
N PHE A 277 7.48 5.56 29.07
CA PHE A 277 8.61 4.90 28.42
C PHE A 277 8.09 4.02 27.28
N CYS A 278 8.41 4.37 26.03
CA CYS A 278 7.90 3.68 24.83
C CYS A 278 9.05 3.14 23.98
N PRO A 279 9.69 2.01 24.37
CA PRO A 279 10.77 1.42 23.59
C PRO A 279 10.28 0.69 22.33
N TYR A 280 9.02 0.23 22.33
CA TYR A 280 8.41 -0.46 21.20
C TYR A 280 8.17 0.49 20.01
N HIS A 281 8.45 0.01 18.80
CA HIS A 281 8.40 0.85 17.62
C HIS A 281 8.09 0.13 16.31
N GLY A 282 7.46 0.86 15.39
CA GLY A 282 7.35 0.49 13.98
C GLY A 282 8.61 0.90 13.20
N LYS A 283 9.09 0.01 12.32
CA LYS A 283 10.33 0.23 11.54
C LYS A 283 10.03 0.68 10.12
N ILE A 284 10.56 1.84 9.74
CA ILE A 284 10.52 2.33 8.37
C ILE A 284 11.95 2.41 7.82
N LYS A 285 12.19 1.75 6.68
CA LYS A 285 13.46 1.76 5.95
C LYS A 285 13.18 2.23 4.51
N ALA A 286 13.50 3.48 4.21
CA ALA A 286 13.32 4.07 2.88
C ALA A 286 14.39 5.13 2.62
N GLY A 287 15.62 4.69 2.32
CA GLY A 287 16.81 5.54 2.23
C GLY A 287 17.34 6.03 3.60
N ARG A 288 16.44 6.41 4.50
CA ARG A 288 16.71 6.72 5.92
C ARG A 288 15.89 5.82 6.83
N GLN A 289 16.33 5.69 8.08
CA GLN A 289 15.62 4.89 9.09
C GLN A 289 14.72 5.80 9.93
N TYR A 290 13.42 5.54 9.88
CA TYR A 290 12.41 6.21 10.69
C TYR A 290 11.77 5.22 11.67
N ARG A 291 11.20 5.77 12.74
CA ARG A 291 10.53 5.03 13.81
C ARG A 291 9.21 5.69 14.18
N ILE A 292 8.24 4.85 14.51
CA ILE A 292 6.99 5.25 15.16
C ILE A 292 7.00 4.63 16.54
N HIS A 293 7.18 5.40 17.61
CA HIS A 293 7.11 4.86 18.97
C HIS A 293 5.70 5.02 19.54
N PHE A 294 5.27 3.99 20.27
CA PHE A 294 3.95 3.91 20.88
C PHE A 294 3.99 3.08 22.16
N ASN A 295 2.99 3.26 23.03
CA ASN A 295 2.92 2.59 24.33
C ASN A 295 2.44 1.14 24.23
N TRP A 296 3.30 0.26 23.73
CA TRP A 296 2.99 -1.15 23.61
C TRP A 296 4.03 -2.04 24.31
N PRO A 297 3.61 -3.13 24.98
CA PRO A 297 2.22 -3.46 25.35
C PRO A 297 1.61 -2.39 26.28
N LYS A 298 0.28 -2.22 26.23
CA LYS A 298 -0.42 -1.30 27.14
C LYS A 298 -0.43 -1.88 28.56
N GLU A 299 -0.34 -1.03 29.59
CA GLU A 299 -0.44 -1.49 30.99
C GLU A 299 -1.85 -2.01 31.27
N LYS A 300 -2.87 -1.34 30.70
CA LYS A 300 -4.26 -1.79 30.75
C LYS A 300 -4.89 -1.83 29.35
N PRO A 301 -5.72 -2.84 29.05
CA PRO A 301 -6.43 -2.90 27.77
C PRO A 301 -7.34 -1.71 27.47
N THR A 302 -7.86 -1.05 28.50
CA THR A 302 -8.71 0.15 28.39
C THR A 302 -7.92 1.45 28.19
N GLU A 303 -6.59 1.42 28.35
CA GLU A 303 -5.78 2.61 28.11
C GLU A 303 -5.75 2.96 26.63
N PRO A 304 -5.72 4.26 26.29
CA PRO A 304 -5.49 4.68 24.92
C PRO A 304 -4.13 4.18 24.41
N LEU A 305 -4.06 3.91 23.10
CA LEU A 305 -2.79 3.66 22.43
C LEU A 305 -2.24 4.99 21.91
N TYR A 306 -1.19 5.46 22.57
CA TYR A 306 -0.50 6.70 22.30
C TYR A 306 0.55 6.53 21.19
N ILE A 307 0.46 7.33 20.15
CA ILE A 307 1.54 7.56 19.19
C ILE A 307 2.34 8.76 19.69
N VAL A 308 3.51 8.48 20.27
CA VAL A 308 4.30 9.47 21.02
C VAL A 308 5.48 10.02 20.23
N TYR A 309 5.87 9.36 19.14
CA TYR A 309 6.98 9.79 18.29
C TYR A 309 6.79 9.28 16.87
N ILE A 310 7.07 10.14 15.89
CA ILE A 310 7.27 9.77 14.50
C ILE A 310 8.46 10.57 14.00
N GLY A 311 9.51 9.91 13.51
CA GLY A 311 10.70 10.63 13.07
C GLY A 311 11.89 9.71 12.81
N PRO A 312 13.09 10.28 12.58
CA PRO A 312 14.32 9.52 12.43
C PRO A 312 14.57 8.57 13.61
N LYS A 313 15.24 7.44 13.36
CA LYS A 313 15.58 6.49 14.44
C LYS A 313 16.36 7.19 15.57
N ILE A 314 15.90 7.04 16.81
CA ILE A 314 16.50 7.66 18.01
C ILE A 314 17.81 6.96 18.41
N THR A 315 17.81 5.62 18.38
CA THR A 315 18.95 4.76 18.79
C THR A 315 20.01 4.70 17.68
N LYS A 316 20.69 5.83 17.46
CA LYS A 316 21.85 5.96 16.55
C LYS A 316 23.12 5.71 17.37
N HIS A 317 23.92 4.74 16.94
CA HIS A 317 25.28 4.51 17.44
C HIS A 317 26.26 5.19 16.51
#